data_AF-A0A803XWY4-F1
#
_entry.id   AF-A0A803XWY4-F1
#
_cell.length_a   1.000
_cell.length_b   1.000
_cell.length_c   1.000
_cell.angle_alpha   90.00
_cell.angle_beta   90.00
_cell.angle_gamma   90.00
#
_symmetry.space_group_name_H-M   'P 1'
#
loop_
_entity.id
_entity.type
_entity.pdbx_description
1 polymer ?
#
loop_
_entity_poly.entity_id
_entity_poly.type
_entity_poly.pdbx_seq_one_letter_code
_entity_poly.pdbx_strand_id
1 'polypeptide(L)'
;GESLWDKLDHYYRIVKSTLLLHQSPTTGLFPTKTHGDNHKAKVHDNLYCAACSWALALAYRRIDDDKGRTHELEHSAIKCMRGILYCYMRQADKVQQFKQDPKPSGCLHSVFNAHTGDEVFSHNEYGHLQVKCVCTCVNESLDDL
;
A
#
# COMPACT_ATOMS: atom_id res chain seq x y z
N GLY A 1 -13.72 -18.59 -27.44
CA GLY A 1 -12.70 -17.73 -26.82
C GLY A 1 -13.27 -17.22 -25.52
N GLU A 2 -12.48 -17.23 -24.45
CA GLU A 2 -12.88 -16.75 -23.12
C GLU A 2 -13.29 -15.27 -23.16
N SER A 3 -14.39 -14.89 -22.50
CA SER A 3 -14.88 -13.52 -22.50
C SER A 3 -13.97 -12.60 -21.66
N LEU A 4 -14.01 -11.29 -21.91
CA LEU A 4 -13.28 -10.32 -21.08
C LEU A 4 -13.70 -10.41 -19.60
N TRP A 5 -14.99 -10.67 -19.36
CA TRP A 5 -15.53 -10.82 -18.01
C TRP A 5 -14.93 -12.02 -17.28
N ASP A 6 -14.85 -13.18 -17.94
CA ASP A 6 -14.27 -14.39 -17.33
C ASP A 6 -12.81 -14.18 -16.92
N LYS A 7 -12.03 -13.48 -17.76
CA LYS A 7 -10.64 -13.13 -17.45
C LYS A 7 -10.53 -12.21 -16.24
N LEU A 8 -11.34 -11.15 -16.19
CA LEU A 8 -11.35 -10.24 -15.06
C LEU A 8 -11.84 -10.92 -13.78
N ASP A 9 -12.82 -11.82 -13.88
CA ASP A 9 -13.30 -12.63 -12.76
C ASP A 9 -12.20 -13.51 -12.20
N HIS A 10 -11.42 -14.14 -13.08
CA HIS A 10 -10.25 -14.92 -12.70
C HIS A 10 -9.23 -14.08 -11.92
N TYR A 11 -8.83 -12.92 -12.46
CA TYR A 11 -7.89 -12.02 -11.77
C TYR A 11 -8.43 -11.49 -10.44
N TYR A 12 -9.72 -11.18 -10.38
CA TYR A 12 -10.37 -10.74 -9.15
C TYR A 12 -10.33 -11.82 -8.07
N ARG A 13 -10.59 -13.10 -8.41
CA ARG A 13 -10.47 -14.19 -7.44
C ARG A 13 -9.05 -14.34 -6.90
N ILE A 14 -8.04 -14.17 -7.76
CA ILE A 14 -6.63 -14.17 -7.33
C ILE A 14 -6.35 -13.01 -6.38
N VAL A 15 -6.71 -11.79 -6.76
CA VAL A 15 -6.49 -10.59 -5.92
C VAL A 15 -7.24 -10.71 -4.60
N LYS A 16 -8.47 -11.23 -4.61
CA LYS A 16 -9.27 -11.39 -3.41
C LYS A 16 -8.67 -12.38 -2.43
N SER A 17 -8.21 -13.53 -2.93
CA SER A 17 -7.64 -14.60 -2.09
C SER A 17 -6.23 -14.31 -1.60
N THR A 18 -5.42 -13.58 -2.38
CA THR A 18 -4.01 -13.32 -2.05
C THR A 18 -3.79 -11.99 -1.33
N LEU A 19 -4.61 -10.97 -1.60
CA LEU A 19 -4.43 -9.61 -1.07
C LEU A 19 -5.55 -9.21 -0.11
N LEU A 20 -6.78 -9.08 -0.62
CA LEU A 20 -7.87 -8.44 0.12
C LEU A 20 -8.22 -9.18 1.42
N LEU A 21 -8.16 -10.52 1.40
CA LEU A 21 -8.41 -11.36 2.58
C LEU A 21 -7.45 -11.05 3.74
N HIS A 22 -6.23 -10.63 3.43
CA HIS A 22 -5.17 -10.38 4.40
C HIS A 22 -4.99 -8.90 4.74
N GLN A 23 -5.80 -8.01 4.16
CA GLN A 23 -5.73 -6.58 4.46
C GLN A 23 -6.13 -6.31 5.91
N SER A 24 -5.28 -5.57 6.63
CA SER A 24 -5.54 -5.19 8.01
C SER A 24 -6.83 -4.35 8.10
N PRO A 25 -7.78 -4.74 8.97
CA PRO A 25 -9.02 -4.00 9.13
C PRO A 25 -8.80 -2.62 9.78
N THR A 26 -7.77 -2.49 10.63
CA THR A 26 -7.48 -1.28 11.41
C THR A 26 -6.66 -0.26 10.61
N THR A 27 -5.55 -0.68 10.01
CA THR A 27 -4.64 0.23 9.30
C THR A 27 -4.89 0.27 7.81
N GLY A 28 -5.44 -0.79 7.21
CA GLY A 28 -5.50 -0.95 5.76
C GLY A 28 -4.24 -1.53 5.11
N LEU A 29 -3.18 -1.81 5.88
CA LEU A 29 -1.95 -2.38 5.36
C LEU A 29 -2.07 -3.89 5.08
N PHE A 30 -1.37 -4.34 4.06
CA PHE A 30 -1.12 -5.73 3.73
C PHE A 30 0.16 -6.22 4.42
N PRO A 31 0.11 -7.36 5.14
CA PRO A 31 1.30 -7.96 5.72
C PRO A 31 2.16 -8.62 4.63
N THR A 32 3.48 -8.56 4.78
CA THR A 32 4.44 -9.22 3.88
C THR A 32 4.36 -10.74 3.97
N LYS A 33 3.88 -11.28 5.10
CA LYS A 33 3.64 -12.72 5.27
C LYS A 33 2.19 -12.94 5.68
N THR A 34 1.52 -13.86 4.99
CA THR A 34 0.14 -14.27 5.26
C THR A 34 0.05 -15.36 6.33
N HIS A 35 1.18 -15.97 6.70
CA HIS A 35 1.28 -17.03 7.70
C HIS A 35 2.38 -16.73 8.74
N GLY A 36 2.06 -17.01 10.01
CA GLY A 36 2.92 -16.83 11.19
C GLY A 36 2.78 -15.46 11.87
N ASP A 37 3.38 -15.29 13.04
CA ASP A 37 3.26 -14.08 13.89
C ASP A 37 4.00 -12.84 13.35
N ASN A 38 4.51 -12.90 12.12
CA ASN A 38 5.29 -11.81 11.54
C ASN A 38 4.39 -10.78 10.84
N HIS A 39 3.79 -9.93 11.65
CA HIS A 39 2.87 -8.86 11.23
C HIS A 39 3.58 -7.63 10.63
N LYS A 40 4.63 -7.84 9.83
CA LYS A 40 5.36 -6.74 9.17
C LYS A 40 4.65 -6.37 7.87
N ALA A 41 4.50 -5.07 7.63
CA ALA A 41 4.00 -4.48 6.40
C ALA A 41 5.06 -3.53 5.84
N LYS A 42 5.53 -3.79 4.61
CA LYS A 42 6.46 -2.90 3.91
C LYS A 42 5.68 -1.94 3.02
N VAL A 43 6.02 -0.65 3.05
CA VAL A 43 5.34 0.38 2.25
C VAL A 43 5.41 0.05 0.77
N HIS A 44 6.58 -0.39 0.28
CA HIS A 44 6.76 -0.77 -1.11
C HIS A 44 5.78 -1.88 -1.53
N ASP A 45 5.76 -3.01 -0.81
CA ASP A 45 4.84 -4.13 -1.09
C ASP A 45 3.37 -3.65 -1.10
N ASN A 46 3.01 -2.80 -0.13
CA ASN A 46 1.68 -2.24 0.01
C ASN A 46 1.29 -1.33 -1.17
N LEU A 47 2.24 -0.57 -1.72
CA LEU A 47 2.02 0.26 -2.90
C LEU A 47 1.71 -0.60 -4.13
N TYR A 48 2.43 -1.71 -4.35
CA TYR A 48 2.08 -2.64 -5.44
C TYR A 48 0.72 -3.29 -5.23
N CYS A 49 0.36 -3.64 -4.00
CA CYS A 49 -0.96 -4.21 -3.69
C CYS A 49 -2.09 -3.21 -3.99
N ALA A 50 -1.90 -1.94 -3.61
CA ALA A 50 -2.87 -0.88 -3.90
C ALA A 50 -2.96 -0.61 -5.41
N ALA A 51 -1.82 -0.48 -6.10
CA ALA A 51 -1.77 -0.26 -7.55
C ALA A 51 -2.42 -1.41 -8.33
N CYS A 52 -2.14 -2.67 -7.94
CA CYS A 52 -2.76 -3.85 -8.54
C CYS A 52 -4.28 -3.87 -8.37
N SER A 53 -4.76 -3.59 -7.15
CA SER A 53 -6.20 -3.53 -6.85
C SER A 53 -6.88 -2.41 -7.65
N TRP A 54 -6.26 -1.22 -7.70
CA TRP A 54 -6.76 -0.07 -8.45
C TRP A 54 -6.79 -0.33 -9.96
N ALA A 55 -5.73 -0.89 -10.53
CA ALA A 55 -5.66 -1.22 -11.96
C ALA A 55 -6.75 -2.22 -12.35
N LEU A 56 -7.01 -3.23 -11.52
CA LEU A 56 -8.09 -4.17 -11.76
C LEU A 56 -9.47 -3.49 -11.68
N ALA A 57 -9.67 -2.56 -10.74
CA ALA A 57 -10.90 -1.78 -10.67
C ALA A 57 -11.14 -0.94 -11.93
N LEU A 58 -10.09 -0.26 -12.42
CA LEU A 58 -10.16 0.50 -13.68
C LEU A 58 -10.49 -0.41 -14.88
N ALA A 59 -10.02 -1.65 -14.90
CA ALA A 59 -10.38 -2.61 -15.94
C ALA A 59 -11.86 -3.00 -15.86
N TYR A 60 -12.41 -3.17 -14.65
CA TYR A 60 -13.84 -3.45 -14.44
C TYR A 60 -14.75 -2.29 -14.83
N ARG A 61 -14.32 -1.03 -14.71
CA ARG A 61 -15.09 0.15 -15.16
C ARG A 61 -15.41 0.15 -16.66
N ARG A 62 -14.73 -0.68 -17.46
CA ARG A 62 -15.03 -0.85 -18.89
C ARG A 62 -16.18 -1.82 -19.17
N ILE A 63 -16.81 -2.37 -18.12
CA ILE A 63 -17.92 -3.32 -18.18
C ILE A 63 -19.10 -2.75 -17.38
N ASP A 64 -20.31 -2.84 -17.92
CA ASP A 64 -21.52 -2.24 -17.30
C ASP A 64 -21.95 -2.92 -15.99
N ASP A 65 -21.77 -4.23 -15.84
CA ASP A 65 -22.12 -4.98 -14.62
C ASP A 65 -20.87 -5.59 -13.95
N ASP A 66 -20.20 -4.78 -13.12
CA ASP A 66 -19.04 -5.23 -12.33
C ASP A 66 -19.42 -5.94 -11.01
N LYS A 67 -20.72 -6.04 -10.68
CA LYS A 67 -21.24 -6.67 -9.46
C LYS A 67 -20.65 -6.13 -8.14
N GLY A 68 -20.27 -4.86 -8.11
CA GLY A 68 -19.70 -4.19 -6.93
C GLY A 68 -18.20 -4.46 -6.72
N ARG A 69 -17.53 -5.16 -7.65
CA ARG A 69 -16.10 -5.49 -7.55
C ARG A 69 -15.23 -4.25 -7.67
N THR A 70 -15.63 -3.31 -8.52
CA THR A 70 -14.94 -2.03 -8.69
C THR A 70 -14.85 -1.31 -7.34
N HIS A 71 -15.98 -1.18 -6.65
CA HIS A 71 -16.05 -0.50 -5.35
C HIS A 71 -15.19 -1.20 -4.28
N GLU A 72 -15.23 -2.53 -4.19
CA GLU A 72 -14.40 -3.28 -3.23
C GLU A 72 -12.90 -3.07 -3.47
N LEU A 73 -12.46 -3.15 -4.73
CA LEU A 73 -11.06 -2.98 -5.12
C LEU A 73 -10.56 -1.55 -4.89
N GLU A 74 -11.36 -0.55 -5.26
CA GLU A 74 -11.04 0.87 -5.04
C GLU A 74 -10.95 1.18 -3.55
N HIS A 75 -11.92 0.72 -2.78
CA HIS A 75 -11.93 0.97 -1.34
C HIS A 75 -10.75 0.28 -0.65
N SER A 76 -10.37 -0.93 -1.07
CA SER A 76 -9.16 -1.61 -0.60
C SER A 76 -7.89 -0.80 -0.90
N ALA A 77 -7.75 -0.27 -2.13
CA ALA A 77 -6.61 0.57 -2.50
C ALA A 77 -6.56 1.88 -1.69
N ILE A 78 -7.68 2.58 -1.56
CA ILE A 78 -7.80 3.82 -0.77
C ILE A 78 -7.43 3.55 0.70
N LYS A 79 -7.94 2.46 1.27
CA LYS A 79 -7.65 2.08 2.66
C LYS A 79 -6.16 1.82 2.88
N CYS A 80 -5.51 1.13 1.94
CA CYS A 80 -4.07 0.90 1.97
C CYS A 80 -3.28 2.23 1.93
N MET A 81 -3.59 3.11 0.99
CA MET A 81 -2.91 4.40 0.85
C MET A 81 -3.09 5.30 2.08
N ARG A 82 -4.29 5.30 2.68
CA ARG A 82 -4.56 5.99 3.95
C ARG A 82 -3.74 5.40 5.10
N GLY A 83 -3.58 4.07 5.14
CA GLY A 83 -2.72 3.39 6.11
C GLY A 83 -1.25 3.78 6.00
N ILE A 84 -0.73 3.86 4.78
CA ILE A 84 0.65 4.31 4.51
C ILE A 84 0.82 5.76 5.00
N LEU A 85 -0.11 6.65 4.65
CA LEU A 85 -0.05 8.05 5.09
C LEU A 85 -0.10 8.16 6.62
N TYR A 86 -0.97 7.41 7.27
CA TYR A 86 -1.04 7.35 8.74
C TYR A 86 0.31 6.95 9.35
N CYS A 87 0.97 5.95 8.79
CA CYS A 87 2.29 5.51 9.24
C CYS A 87 3.35 6.62 9.08
N TYR A 88 3.34 7.36 7.97
CA TYR A 88 4.27 8.47 7.75
C TYR A 88 3.99 9.69 8.61
N MET A 89 2.72 10.02 8.88
CA MET A 89 2.37 11.12 9.78
C MET A 89 2.94 10.91 11.18
N ARG A 90 3.02 9.66 11.65
CA ARG A 90 3.66 9.32 12.93
C ARG A 90 5.19 9.48 12.93
N GLN A 91 5.80 9.66 11.76
CA GLN A 91 7.23 9.95 11.59
C GLN A 91 7.50 11.39 11.17
N ALA A 92 6.50 12.28 11.19
CA ALA A 92 6.64 13.65 10.72
C ALA A 92 7.78 14.40 11.43
N ASP A 93 7.99 14.13 12.72
CA ASP A 93 9.10 14.71 13.49
C ASP A 93 10.48 14.34 12.92
N LYS A 94 10.65 13.12 12.41
CA LYS A 94 11.90 12.67 11.76
C LYS A 94 12.13 13.40 10.44
N VAL A 95 11.06 13.63 9.66
CA VAL A 95 11.13 14.43 8.42
C VAL A 95 11.55 15.86 8.72
N GLN A 96 11.03 16.44 9.80
CA GLN A 96 11.39 17.79 10.21
C GLN A 96 12.85 17.87 10.66
N GLN A 97 13.35 16.88 11.40
CA GLN A 97 14.77 16.78 11.76
C GLN A 97 15.67 16.58 10.53
N PHE A 98 15.26 15.75 9.58
CA PHE A 98 15.99 15.51 8.33
C PHE A 98 16.12 16.78 7.47
N LYS A 99 15.09 17.64 7.46
CA LYS A 99 15.14 18.94 6.77
C LYS A 99 16.20 19.88 7.36
N GLN A 100 16.42 19.80 8.67
CA GLN A 100 17.40 20.64 9.36
C GLN A 100 18.82 20.07 9.28
N ASP A 101 18.94 18.74 9.33
CA ASP A 101 20.21 18.03 9.28
C ASP A 101 19.98 16.67 8.58
N PRO A 102 20.37 16.53 7.29
CA PRO A 102 20.11 15.34 6.49
C PRO A 102 21.06 14.20 6.87
N LYS A 103 20.87 13.67 8.09
CA LYS A 103 21.52 12.46 8.56
C LYS A 103 20.68 11.25 8.17
N PRO A 104 21.30 10.08 7.93
CA PRO A 104 20.58 8.80 7.79
C PRO A 104 19.61 8.57 8.95
N SER A 105 19.87 9.25 10.08
CA SER A 105 19.06 9.10 11.26
C SER A 105 17.66 9.69 11.21
N GLY A 106 17.46 10.68 10.35
CA GLY A 106 16.16 11.31 10.10
C GLY A 106 15.36 10.67 8.97
N CYS A 107 15.83 9.58 8.37
CA CYS A 107 15.13 8.95 7.24
C CYS A 107 13.84 8.24 7.67
N LEU A 108 12.85 8.28 6.78
CA LEU A 108 11.57 7.59 6.98
C LEU A 108 11.76 6.07 6.96
N HIS A 109 11.20 5.37 7.95
CA HIS A 109 11.12 3.91 7.90
C HIS A 109 10.08 3.48 6.87
N SER A 110 10.37 2.37 6.20
CA SER A 110 9.50 1.77 5.18
C SER A 110 8.83 0.47 5.64
N VAL A 111 9.01 0.07 6.91
CA VAL A 111 8.43 -1.16 7.47
C VAL A 111 7.72 -0.88 8.79
N PHE A 112 6.46 -1.30 8.86
CA PHE A 112 5.55 -1.04 9.95
C PHE A 112 4.88 -2.33 10.44
N ASN A 113 4.27 -2.28 11.60
CA ASN A 113 3.38 -3.33 12.06
C ASN A 113 2.05 -3.21 11.30
N ALA A 114 1.61 -4.28 10.64
CA ALA A 114 0.39 -4.29 9.83
C ALA A 114 -0.88 -3.96 10.64
N HIS A 115 -0.91 -4.23 11.95
CA HIS A 115 -2.09 -4.04 12.79
C HIS A 115 -2.08 -2.72 13.57
N THR A 116 -0.92 -2.29 14.05
CA THR A 116 -0.79 -1.08 14.88
C THR A 116 -0.25 0.12 14.12
N GLY A 117 0.43 -0.10 12.99
CA GLY A 117 1.15 0.95 12.26
C GLY A 117 2.39 1.47 12.99
N ASP A 118 2.85 0.78 14.04
CA ASP A 118 4.09 1.11 14.75
C ASP A 118 5.33 0.77 13.92
N GLU A 119 6.42 1.48 14.17
CA GLU A 119 7.72 1.16 13.59
C GLU A 119 8.23 -0.16 14.17
N VAL A 120 8.65 -1.09 13.29
CA VAL A 120 9.09 -2.44 13.72
C VAL A 120 10.59 -2.53 13.94
N PHE A 121 11.37 -1.62 13.36
CA PHE A 121 12.82 -1.62 13.48
C PHE A 121 13.31 -0.39 14.22
N SER A 122 14.23 -0.61 15.16
CA SER A 122 14.95 0.47 15.81
C SER A 122 15.92 1.13 14.84
N HIS A 123 16.32 2.36 15.17
CA HIS A 123 17.15 3.22 14.35
C HIS A 123 18.47 2.56 13.84
N ASN A 124 19.02 1.63 14.61
CA ASN A 124 20.31 0.99 14.32
C ASN A 124 20.22 -0.27 13.44
N GLU A 125 19.03 -0.83 13.19
CA GLU A 125 18.89 -2.16 12.58
C GLU A 125 18.43 -2.14 11.11
N TYR A 126 18.06 -0.98 10.55
CA TYR A 126 17.51 -0.89 9.20
C TYR A 126 18.29 0.09 8.30
N GLY A 127 19.46 -0.35 7.85
CA GLY A 127 20.39 0.42 7.00
C GLY A 127 20.00 0.58 5.52
N HIS A 128 18.74 0.36 5.13
CA HIS A 128 18.33 0.43 3.72
C HIS A 128 17.19 1.42 3.50
N LEU A 129 17.61 2.61 3.08
CA LEU A 129 16.87 3.73 2.51
C LEU A 129 15.84 3.25 1.46
N GLN A 130 14.55 3.40 1.72
CA GLN A 130 13.53 3.40 0.67
C GLN A 130 12.72 4.69 0.70
N VAL A 131 13.44 5.83 0.68
CA VAL A 131 12.87 7.16 0.37
C VAL A 131 12.77 7.31 -1.16
N LYS A 132 12.18 6.34 -1.86
CA LYS A 132 12.04 6.41 -3.33
C LYS A 132 10.67 6.06 -3.90
N CYS A 133 9.64 5.84 -3.07
CA CYS A 133 8.29 5.57 -3.58
C CYS A 133 7.26 6.70 -3.37
N VAL A 134 7.48 7.65 -2.45
CA VAL A 134 6.44 8.65 -2.14
C VAL A 134 6.48 9.87 -3.06
N CYS A 135 7.67 10.29 -3.52
CA CYS A 135 7.74 11.44 -4.44
C CYS A 135 7.17 11.13 -5.83
N THR A 136 7.28 9.90 -6.33
CA THR A 136 6.92 9.62 -7.72
C THR A 136 5.40 9.56 -7.92
N CYS A 137 4.65 8.94 -7.01
CA CYS A 137 3.20 8.81 -7.17
C CYS A 137 2.42 10.10 -6.85
N VAL A 138 2.99 11.02 -6.07
CA VAL A 138 2.34 12.31 -5.75
C VAL A 138 2.66 13.36 -6.80
N ASN A 139 3.85 13.34 -7.40
CA ASN A 139 4.22 14.29 -8.45
C ASN A 139 3.51 14.00 -9.78
N GLU A 140 3.30 12.74 -10.16
CA GLU A 140 2.56 12.40 -11.39
C GLU A 140 1.08 12.82 -11.37
N SER A 141 0.50 13.12 -10.20
CA SER A 141 -0.89 13.63 -10.10
C SER A 141 -1.00 15.16 -10.01
N LEU A 142 0.13 15.88 -9.92
CA LEU A 142 0.17 17.35 -9.86
C LEU A 142 0.71 17.98 -11.14
N ASP A 143 1.35 17.20 -12.02
CA ASP A 143 1.79 17.67 -13.34
C ASP A 143 0.68 17.62 -14.42
N ASP A 144 -0.50 17.10 -14.07
CA ASP A 144 -1.71 17.05 -14.93
C ASP A 144 -2.81 18.07 -14.52
N LEU A 145 -2.46 19.14 -13.79
CA LEU A 145 -3.38 20.26 -13.46
C LEU A 145 -2.84 21.63 -13.85
#